data_AF-A0A3M6B5E3-F1
#
_entry.id   AF-A0A3M6B5E3-F1
#
_cell.length_a   1.000
_cell.length_b   1.000
_cell.length_c   1.000
_cell.angle_alpha   90.00
_cell.angle_beta   90.00
_cell.angle_gamma   90.00
#
_symmetry.space_group_name_H-M   'P 1'
#
loop_
_entity.id
_entity.type
_entity.pdbx_description
1 polymer ?
#
loop_
_entity_poly.entity_id
_entity_poly.type
_entity_poly.pdbx_seq_one_letter_code
_entity_poly.pdbx_strand_id
1 'polypeptide(L)' 'AWLFSDTPKGATASAQIYSLVETAKLNGQEPYTWLRHVLERLPHAASVEDYEALLPWNCSPEMPR' A
#
# COMPACT_ATOMS: atom_id res chain seq x y z
N ALA A 1 -8.53 17.83 2.68
CA ALA A 1 -7.18 18.23 2.23
C ALA A 1 -6.22 17.08 2.51
N TRP A 2 -5.28 16.78 1.62
CA TRP A 2 -4.21 15.80 1.84
C TRP A 2 -3.04 16.47 2.56
N LEU A 3 -2.53 15.84 3.62
CA LEU A 3 -1.61 16.46 4.58
C LEU A 3 -0.31 16.99 3.98
N PHE A 4 0.09 16.51 2.79
CA PHE A 4 1.38 16.85 2.18
C PHE A 4 1.28 17.55 0.81
N SER A 5 0.10 17.96 0.34
CA SER A 5 -0.05 18.48 -1.04
C SER A 5 0.57 19.85 -1.32
N ASP A 6 1.13 20.53 -0.33
CA ASP A 6 1.59 21.94 -0.43
C ASP A 6 3.08 22.11 -0.78
N THR A 7 3.84 21.00 -0.86
CA THR A 7 5.24 21.03 -1.32
C THR A 7 5.42 20.05 -2.48
N PRO A 8 6.36 20.26 -3.42
CA PRO A 8 6.58 19.31 -4.52
C PRO A 8 6.82 17.88 -4.05
N LYS A 9 7.66 17.71 -3.01
CA LYS A 9 7.92 16.40 -2.39
C LYS A 9 6.66 15.77 -1.80
N GLY A 10 5.87 16.57 -1.08
CA GLY A 10 4.66 16.09 -0.46
C GLY A 10 3.51 15.81 -1.45
N ALA A 11 3.44 16.57 -2.56
CA ALA A 11 2.54 16.32 -3.67
C ALA A 11 2.88 14.98 -4.36
N THR A 12 4.17 14.71 -4.59
CA THR A 12 4.64 13.41 -5.09
C THR A 12 4.26 12.27 -4.14
N ALA A 13 4.52 12.41 -2.84
CA ALA A 13 4.16 11.40 -1.85
C ALA A 13 2.64 11.15 -1.81
N SER A 14 1.84 12.22 -1.87
CA SER A 14 0.37 12.12 -1.91
C SER A 14 -0.11 11.39 -3.18
N ALA A 15 0.47 11.69 -4.34
CA ALA A 15 0.15 11.03 -5.60
C ALA A 15 0.53 9.53 -5.59
N GLN A 16 1.64 9.17 -4.96
CA GLN A 16 2.06 7.78 -4.77
C GLN A 16 1.08 7.02 -3.89
N ILE A 17 0.72 7.57 -2.73
CA ILE A 17 -0.27 6.95 -1.83
C ILE A 17 -1.63 6.81 -2.54
N TYR A 18 -2.07 7.83 -3.28
CA TYR A 18 -3.31 7.76 -4.05
C TYR A 18 -3.28 6.63 -5.09
N SER A 19 -2.19 6.53 -5.85
CA SER A 19 -2.01 5.45 -6.84
C SER A 19 -2.08 4.06 -6.19
N LEU A 20 -1.48 3.89 -5.01
CA LEU A 20 -1.53 2.63 -4.25
C LEU A 20 -2.95 2.31 -3.77
N VAL A 21 -3.69 3.30 -3.27
CA VAL A 21 -5.09 3.14 -2.85
C VAL A 21 -5.97 2.70 -4.02
N GLU A 22 -5.84 3.34 -5.18
CA GLU A 22 -6.62 2.95 -6.36
C GLU A 22 -6.24 1.56 -6.87
N THR A 23 -4.95 1.20 -6.82
CA THR A 23 -4.50 -0.16 -7.15
C THR A 23 -5.13 -1.21 -6.24
N ALA A 24 -5.20 -0.96 -4.92
CA ALA A 24 -5.84 -1.86 -3.97
C ALA A 24 -7.33 -2.07 -4.30
N LYS A 25 -8.06 -0.96 -4.54
CA LYS A 25 -9.48 -1.02 -4.92
C LYS A 25 -9.72 -1.80 -6.20
N LEU A 26 -8.90 -1.59 -7.23
CA LEU A 26 -8.99 -2.30 -8.50
C LEU A 26 -8.79 -3.81 -8.36
N ASN A 27 -8.04 -4.24 -7.34
CA ASN A 27 -7.83 -5.66 -7.01
C ASN A 27 -8.83 -6.18 -5.96
N GLY A 28 -9.88 -5.42 -5.64
CA GLY A 28 -10.91 -5.83 -4.68
C GLY A 28 -10.47 -5.80 -3.21
N GLN A 29 -9.31 -5.20 -2.91
CA GLN A 29 -8.77 -5.10 -1.56
C GLN A 29 -9.30 -3.85 -0.85
N GLU A 30 -9.57 -3.97 0.45
CA GLU A 30 -9.83 -2.80 1.30
C GLU A 30 -8.52 -2.01 1.47
N PRO A 31 -8.43 -0.75 1.00
CA PRO A 31 -7.15 -0.04 0.90
C PRO A 31 -6.41 0.13 2.21
N TYR A 32 -7.11 0.41 3.31
CA TYR A 32 -6.48 0.62 4.62
C TYR A 32 -5.87 -0.68 5.15
N THR A 33 -6.59 -1.79 5.03
CA THR A 33 -6.15 -3.11 5.48
C THR A 33 -4.98 -3.62 4.67
N TRP A 34 -5.02 -3.46 3.35
CA TRP A 34 -3.89 -3.81 2.49
C TRP A 34 -2.66 -2.95 2.78
N LEU A 35 -2.80 -1.62 2.84
CA LEU A 35 -1.67 -0.72 3.10
C LEU A 35 -1.01 -1.00 4.46
N ARG A 36 -1.82 -1.25 5.50
CA ARG A 36 -1.29 -1.62 6.83
C ARG A 36 -0.49 -2.93 6.76
N HIS A 37 -1.05 -3.95 6.11
CA HIS A 37 -0.39 -5.24 5.94
C HIS A 37 0.95 -5.12 5.22
N VAL A 38 1.00 -4.33 4.15
CA VAL A 38 2.22 -4.04 3.39
C VAL A 38 3.23 -3.31 4.28
N LEU A 39 2.85 -2.21 4.92
CA LEU A 39 3.78 -1.39 5.71
C LEU A 39 4.35 -2.13 6.94
N GLU A 40 3.60 -3.07 7.52
CA GLU A 40 4.08 -3.94 8.61
C GLU A 40 5.11 -4.98 8.14
N ARG A 41 4.95 -5.52 6.93
CA ARG A 41 5.78 -6.62 6.41
C ARG A 41 6.93 -6.14 5.54
N LEU A 42 6.83 -4.94 4.95
CA LEU A 42 7.86 -4.35 4.10
C LEU A 42 9.26 -4.32 4.74
N PRO A 43 9.43 -4.00 6.05
CA PRO A 43 10.75 -4.02 6.69
C PRO A 43 11.36 -5.42 6.83
N HIS A 44 10.53 -6.46 6.71
CA HIS A 44 10.94 -7.87 6.85
C HIS A 44 11.19 -8.55 5.49
N ALA A 45 10.80 -7.91 4.37
CA ALA A 45 11.02 -8.44 3.04
C ALA A 45 12.50 -8.35 2.65
N ALA A 46 13.09 -9.48 2.27
CA ALA A 46 14.51 -9.61 1.93
C ALA A 46 14.74 -10.17 0.52
N SER A 47 13.76 -10.85 -0.08
CA SER A 47 13.82 -11.38 -1.44
C SER A 47 12.78 -10.75 -2.37
N VAL A 48 12.94 -10.97 -3.68
CA VAL A 48 11.97 -10.50 -4.70
C VAL A 48 10.60 -11.12 -4.44
N GLU A 49 10.57 -12.39 -4.08
CA GLU A 49 9.37 -13.15 -3.77
C GLU A 49 8.63 -12.57 -2.54
N ASP A 50 9.36 -12.09 -1.53
CA ASP A 50 8.76 -11.41 -0.38
C ASP A 50 8.02 -10.13 -0.81
N TYR A 51 8.60 -9.35 -1.74
CA TYR A 51 7.93 -8.16 -2.28
C TYR A 51 6.74 -8.53 -3.16
N GLU A 52 6.87 -9.58 -3.99
CA GLU A 52 5.78 -10.06 -4.83
C GLU A 52 4.59 -10.55 -4.00
N ALA A 53 4.82 -11.16 -2.84
CA ALA A 53 3.78 -11.58 -1.91
C ALA A 53 2.98 -10.41 -1.32
N LEU A 54 3.56 -9.20 -1.27
CA LEU A 54 2.91 -7.99 -0.77
C LEU A 54 2.04 -7.27 -1.83
N LEU A 55 2.13 -7.70 -3.09
CA LEU A 55 1.36 -7.10 -4.19
C LEU A 55 -0.15 -7.38 -4.01
N PRO A 56 -1.01 -6.43 -4.43
CA PRO A 56 -2.44 -6.47 -4.08
C PRO A 56 -3.22 -7.64 -4.69
N TRP A 57 -2.67 -8.30 -5.72
CA TRP A 57 -3.23 -9.52 -6.33
C TRP A 57 -2.69 -10.82 -5.72
N ASN A 58 -1.62 -10.76 -4.92
CA ASN A 58 -1.01 -11.92 -4.27
C ASN A 58 -1.30 -11.98 -2.77
N CYS A 59 -1.70 -10.87 -2.16
CA CYS A 59 -2.05 -10.82 -0.75
C CYS A 59 -3.54 -11.14 -0.52
N SER A 60 -3.83 -11.94 0.50
CA SER A 60 -5.16 -12.04 1.11
C SER A 60 -5.04 -11.53 2.54
N PRO A 61 -5.12 -10.20 2.76
CA PRO A 61 -4.93 -9.65 4.09
C PRO A 61 -6.15 -10.02 4.94
N GLU A 62 -6.03 -11.10 5.72
CA GLU A 62 -7.01 -11.43 6.75
C GLU A 62 -7.02 -10.33 7.81
N MET A 63 -8.20 -9.75 8.11
CA MET A 63 -8.36 -8.93 9.29
C MET A 63 -8.27 -9.84 10.52
N PRO A 64 -7.38 -9.55 11.50
CA PRO A 64 -7.54 -10.13 12.83
C PRO A 64 -8.92 -9.68 13.34
N ARG A 65 -9.75 -10.64 13.76
CA ARG A 65 -11.04 -10.36 14.41
C ARG A 65 -10.83 -9.71 15.77
#